data_AF-A0A526YT18-F1
#
_entry.id   AF-A0A526YT18-F1
#
_cell.length_a   1.000
_cell.length_b   1.000
_cell.length_c   1.000
_cell.angle_alpha   90.00
_cell.angle_beta   90.00
_cell.angle_gamma   90.00
#
_symmetry.space_group_name_H-M   'P 1'
#
loop_
_entity.id
_entity.type
_entity.pdbx_description
1 polymer ?
#
loop_
_entity_poly.entity_id
_entity_poly.type
_entity_poly.pdbx_seq_one_letter_code
_entity_poly.pdbx_strand_id
1 'polypeptide(L)'
;VLVRLIDHEGVDWADVSDQTLEQGTAHAVEHVGRCAALGEPNWVPSAQSLLPASSPVELRHFEAKDEASAWEWLGARPLAPR
;
A
#
# COMPACT_ATOMS: atom_id res chain seq x y z
N VAL A 1 4.68 10.24 7.33
CA VAL A 1 5.83 9.80 6.51
C VAL A 1 5.27 9.12 5.27
N LEU A 2 5.97 9.20 4.14
CA LEU A 2 5.53 8.60 2.87
C LEU A 2 6.63 7.63 2.40
N VAL A 3 6.22 6.41 2.06
CA VAL A 3 7.09 5.41 1.43
C VAL A 3 6.61 5.21 0.00
N ARG A 4 7.52 5.37 -0.98
CA ARG A 4 7.26 5.10 -2.39
C ARG A 4 8.11 3.90 -2.81
N LEU A 5 7.46 2.87 -3.32
CA LEU A 5 8.10 1.72 -3.95
C LEU A 5 7.94 1.86 -5.46
N ILE A 6 9.03 1.74 -6.21
CA ILE A 6 9.06 1.83 -7.67
C ILE A 6 9.56 0.48 -8.18
N ASP A 7 8.99 0.00 -9.27
CA ASP A 7 9.38 -1.27 -9.91
C ASP A 7 9.40 -2.45 -8.91
N HIS A 8 8.43 -2.47 -7.99
CA HIS A 8 8.31 -3.53 -7.01
C HIS A 8 7.75 -4.80 -7.67
N GLU A 9 8.57 -5.86 -7.71
CA GLU A 9 8.19 -7.15 -8.31
C GLU A 9 7.35 -8.05 -7.37
N GLY A 10 7.00 -7.56 -6.18
CA GLY A 10 6.30 -8.32 -5.15
C GLY A 10 7.22 -8.80 -4.03
N VAL A 11 6.63 -9.49 -3.05
CA VAL A 11 7.33 -10.18 -1.96
C VAL A 11 6.74 -11.58 -1.83
N ASP A 12 7.59 -12.59 -1.74
CA ASP A 12 7.17 -13.96 -1.40
C ASP A 12 7.03 -14.08 0.12
N TRP A 13 5.82 -14.44 0.56
CA TRP A 13 5.46 -14.59 1.97
C TRP A 13 5.24 -16.04 2.39
N ALA A 14 5.49 -17.02 1.50
CA ALA A 14 5.11 -18.42 1.73
C ALA A 14 5.73 -19.04 2.99
N ASP A 15 6.93 -18.61 3.36
CA ASP A 15 7.66 -19.12 4.53
C ASP A 15 7.49 -18.26 5.79
N VAL A 16 6.65 -17.22 5.74
CA VAL A 16 6.35 -16.36 6.90
C VAL A 16 5.13 -16.90 7.61
N SER A 17 5.21 -17.09 8.93
CA SER A 17 4.09 -17.61 9.71
C SER A 17 2.90 -16.65 9.70
N ASP A 18 1.68 -17.19 9.70
CA ASP A 18 0.44 -16.42 9.76
C ASP A 18 0.44 -15.44 10.94
N GLN A 19 0.92 -15.88 12.11
CA GLN A 19 1.04 -15.03 13.31
C GLN A 19 1.92 -13.80 13.05
N THR A 20 3.02 -13.95 12.31
CA THR A 20 3.93 -12.83 12.00
C THR A 20 3.26 -11.85 11.02
N LEU A 21 2.53 -12.37 10.03
CA LEU A 21 1.77 -11.55 9.08
C LEU A 21 0.65 -10.77 9.78
N GLU A 22 -0.09 -11.40 10.69
CA GLU A 22 -1.13 -10.76 11.49
C GLU A 22 -0.56 -9.63 12.36
N GLN A 23 0.50 -9.91 13.11
CA GLN A 23 1.16 -8.90 13.96
C GLN A 23 1.71 -7.74 13.13
N GLY A 24 2.41 -8.04 12.04
CA GLY A 24 2.96 -7.02 11.14
C GLY A 24 1.86 -6.13 10.54
N THR A 25 0.76 -6.73 10.11
CA THR A 25 -0.38 -6.01 9.54
C THR A 25 -1.06 -5.14 10.57
N ALA A 26 -1.32 -5.65 11.78
CA ALA A 26 -1.93 -4.89 12.87
C ALA A 26 -1.12 -3.63 13.19
N HIS A 27 0.20 -3.77 13.32
CA HIS A 27 1.09 -2.63 13.58
C HIS A 27 1.19 -1.66 12.40
N ALA A 28 1.15 -2.16 11.15
CA ALA A 28 1.18 -1.30 9.97
C ALA A 28 -0.10 -0.44 9.86
N VAL A 29 -1.27 -1.02 10.16
CA VAL A 29 -2.58 -0.34 10.13
C VAL A 29 -2.66 0.84 11.10
N GLU A 30 -1.94 0.78 12.22
CA GLU A 30 -1.87 1.90 13.18
C GLU A 30 -1.17 3.15 12.62
N HIS A 31 -0.39 2.99 11.55
CA HIS A 31 0.49 4.04 11.04
C HIS A 31 0.22 4.42 9.58
N VAL A 32 -0.48 3.57 8.83
CA VAL A 32 -0.83 3.81 7.43
C VAL A 32 -2.27 4.31 7.36
N GLY A 33 -2.48 5.51 6.83
CA GLY A 33 -3.84 6.05 6.60
C GLY A 33 -4.37 5.79 5.19
N ARG A 34 -3.51 5.97 4.18
CA ARG A 34 -3.87 5.82 2.76
C ARG A 34 -2.75 5.15 2.00
N CYS A 35 -3.09 4.25 1.08
CA CYS A 35 -2.15 3.67 0.13
C CYS A 35 -2.69 3.75 -1.29
N ALA A 36 -1.86 4.25 -2.21
CA ALA A 36 -2.16 4.30 -3.63
C ALA A 36 -1.34 3.20 -4.35
N ALA A 37 -2.03 2.31 -5.05
CA ALA A 37 -1.43 1.37 -5.98
C ALA A 37 -1.47 1.97 -7.39
N LEU A 38 -0.37 1.95 -8.13
CA LEU A 38 -0.30 2.52 -9.48
C LEU A 38 0.06 1.43 -10.49
N GLY A 39 -0.65 1.42 -11.62
CA GLY A 39 -0.39 0.52 -12.73
C GLY A 39 -0.82 -0.92 -12.44
N GLU A 40 -0.32 -1.85 -13.25
CA GLU A 40 -0.71 -3.27 -13.18
C GLU A 40 0.43 -4.14 -12.67
N PRO A 41 0.12 -5.27 -11.98
CA PRO A 41 -1.23 -5.72 -11.62
C PRO A 41 -1.86 -4.93 -10.46
N ASN A 42 -3.18 -4.77 -10.47
CA ASN A 42 -3.90 -4.21 -9.33
C ASN A 42 -3.86 -5.15 -8.10
N TRP A 43 -2.99 -4.84 -7.14
CA TRP A 43 -2.84 -5.60 -5.89
C TRP A 43 -3.78 -5.15 -4.76
N VAL A 44 -4.59 -4.10 -4.95
CA VAL A 44 -5.49 -3.58 -3.90
C VAL A 44 -6.41 -4.66 -3.31
N PRO A 45 -7.06 -5.54 -4.11
CA PRO A 45 -7.91 -6.59 -3.55
C PRO A 45 -7.16 -7.53 -2.61
N SER A 46 -5.92 -7.89 -2.97
CA SER A 46 -5.06 -8.73 -2.14
C SER A 46 -4.70 -8.05 -0.83
N ALA A 47 -4.29 -6.78 -0.86
CA ALA A 47 -4.01 -6.04 0.36
C ALA A 47 -5.26 -5.82 1.23
N GLN A 48 -6.42 -5.56 0.62
CA GLN A 48 -7.69 -5.45 1.36
C GLN A 48 -8.01 -6.73 2.14
N SER A 49 -7.71 -7.91 1.58
CA SER A 49 -7.96 -9.19 2.27
C SER A 49 -7.09 -9.41 3.51
N LEU A 50 -5.94 -8.74 3.61
CA LEU A 50 -5.05 -8.80 4.77
C LEU A 50 -5.48 -7.82 5.88
N LEU A 51 -6.24 -6.79 5.53
CA LEU A 51 -6.67 -5.78 6.49
C LEU A 51 -7.87 -6.28 7.31
N PRO A 52 -7.93 -5.97 8.62
CA PRO A 52 -9.15 -6.13 9.40
C PRO A 52 -10.32 -5.37 8.75
N ALA A 53 -11.53 -5.92 8.80
CA ALA A 53 -12.71 -5.27 8.20
C ALA A 53 -13.02 -3.87 8.78
N SER A 54 -12.57 -3.59 10.00
CA SER A 54 -12.68 -2.30 10.67
C SER A 54 -11.49 -1.37 10.43
N SER A 55 -10.55 -1.75 9.56
CA SER A 55 -9.34 -0.97 9.30
C SER A 55 -9.70 0.42 8.73
N PRO A 56 -9.12 1.50 9.27
CA PRO A 56 -9.31 2.85 8.72
C PRO A 56 -8.46 3.10 7.46
N VAL A 57 -7.62 2.15 7.04
CA VAL A 57 -6.74 2.29 5.87
C VAL A 57 -7.58 2.39 4.60
N GLU A 58 -7.42 3.48 3.85
CA GLU A 58 -7.98 3.60 2.51
C GLU A 58 -6.97 3.06 1.49
N LEU A 59 -7.38 2.06 0.69
CA LEU A 59 -6.61 1.55 -0.43
C LEU A 59 -7.27 1.98 -1.74
N ARG A 60 -6.49 2.52 -2.68
CA ARG A 60 -7.00 2.93 -3.99
C ARG A 60 -6.02 2.60 -5.11
N HIS A 61 -6.54 2.08 -6.20
CA HIS A 61 -5.78 1.82 -7.42
C HIS A 61 -5.93 2.98 -8.40
N PHE A 62 -4.85 3.26 -9.13
CA PHE A 62 -4.75 4.27 -10.17
C PHE A 62 -3.99 3.67 -11.37
N GLU A 63 -4.31 4.12 -12.57
CA GLU A 63 -3.49 3.80 -13.75
C GLU A 63 -2.10 4.43 -13.62
N ALA A 64 -1.08 3.83 -14.26
CA ALA A 64 0.29 4.35 -14.21
C ALA A 64 0.40 5.81 -14.71
N LYS A 65 -0.41 6.17 -15.72
CA LYS A 65 -0.49 7.54 -16.27
C LYS A 65 -1.13 8.56 -15.32
N ASP A 66 -1.85 8.10 -14.31
CA ASP A 66 -2.61 8.94 -13.38
C ASP A 66 -1.85 9.15 -12.05
N GLU A 67 -0.52 9.05 -12.08
CA GLU A 67 0.34 9.25 -10.89
C GLU A 67 0.08 10.60 -10.21
N ALA A 68 -0.15 11.67 -10.97
CA ALA A 68 -0.48 12.98 -10.42
C ALA A 68 -1.77 12.96 -9.56
N SER A 69 -2.80 12.26 -10.03
CA SER A 69 -4.07 12.09 -9.31
C SER A 69 -3.90 11.26 -8.04
N ALA A 70 -3.01 10.26 -8.06
CA ALA A 70 -2.67 9.47 -6.89
C ALA A 70 -2.02 10.34 -5.80
N TRP A 71 -1.08 11.21 -6.19
CA TRP A 71 -0.44 12.16 -5.27
C TRP A 71 -1.43 13.13 -4.65
N GLU A 72 -2.34 13.69 -5.45
CA GLU A 72 -3.38 14.59 -4.97
C GLU A 72 -4.31 13.89 -3.96
N TRP A 73 -4.75 12.66 -4.25
CA TRP A 73 -5.60 11.89 -3.34
C TRP A 73 -4.90 11.55 -2.00
N LEU A 74 -3.60 11.25 -2.04
CA LEU A 74 -2.79 11.04 -0.85
C LEU A 74 -2.62 12.33 -0.01
N GLY A 75 -2.92 13.51 -0.57
CA GLY A 75 -2.62 14.80 0.06
C GLY A 75 -1.11 15.00 0.27
N ALA A 76 -0.30 14.38 -0.58
CA ALA A 76 1.14 14.30 -0.44
C ALA A 76 1.84 14.75 -1.74
N ARG A 77 3.15 14.95 -1.64
CA ARG A 77 4.00 15.28 -2.78
C ARG A 77 5.24 14.40 -2.76
N PRO A 78 5.77 14.00 -3.93
CA PRO A 78 7.01 13.26 -3.99
C PRO A 78 8.14 14.10 -3.39
N LEU A 79 9.03 13.44 -2.64
CA LEU A 79 10.27 14.06 -2.23
C LEU A 79 11.18 14.15 -3.46
N ALA A 80 11.94 15.25 -3.59
CA ALA A 80 12.96 15.33 -4.61
C ALA A 80 13.92 14.13 -4.47
N PRO A 81 14.30 13.45 -5.56
CA PRO A 81 15.30 12.40 -5.49
C PRO A 81 16.58 12.97 -4.87
N ARG A 82 17.18 12.19 -3.97
CA ARG A 82 18.46 12.54 -3.34
C ARG A 82 19.62 12.19 -4.24
#